data_AF-A0A1G3CK05-F1
#
_entry.id   AF-A0A1G3CK05-F1
#
_cell.length_a   1.000
_cell.length_b   1.000
_cell.length_c   1.000
_cell.angle_alpha   90.00
_cell.angle_beta   90.00
_cell.angle_gamma   90.00
#
_symmetry.space_group_name_H-M   'P 1'
#
loop_
_entity.id
_entity.type
_entity.pdbx_description
1 polymer ?
#
loop_
_entity_poly.entity_id
_entity_poly.type
_entity_poly.pdbx_seq_one_letter_code
_entity_poly.pdbx_strand_id
1 'polypeptide(L)'
;MDYFPTGKKMVILGSFVLLGALGGIATAEDLDFSPRAQVFLLSPKKTFEYYCSPCHGAKGKGDGTFFTIDLKPKPRNFLDVEYMKKRTDDQLIKSITDGSKAVDKSNLCPPWGKTLSEKRIKELVAYIRSLSAQKAEKPVVAAKEAVAEVKKSSAFKSSVRWLFLIVITLALAVGAIGEWKKLRKESLQR
;
A
#
# COMPACT_ATOMS: atom_id res chain seq x y z
N MET A 1 22.41 -20.60 71.47
CA MET A 1 21.89 -21.33 70.30
C MET A 1 20.42 -21.57 70.59
N ASP A 2 19.55 -20.69 70.09
CA ASP A 2 18.11 -20.96 70.05
C ASP A 2 17.60 -20.42 68.71
N TYR A 3 16.95 -21.33 68.00
CA TYR A 3 16.78 -21.35 66.55
C TYR A 3 15.30 -21.07 66.25
N PHE A 4 15.05 -19.91 65.61
CA PHE A 4 14.02 -19.64 64.59
C PHE A 4 12.51 -19.77 64.95
N PRO A 5 11.63 -19.04 64.24
CA PRO A 5 10.89 -17.95 64.87
C PRO A 5 9.36 -18.01 64.62
N THR A 6 8.68 -17.19 65.41
CA THR A 6 7.39 -16.51 65.22
C THR A 6 6.55 -16.84 63.97
N GLY A 7 5.38 -17.41 64.25
CA GLY A 7 4.24 -17.33 63.36
C GLY A 7 3.73 -15.89 63.21
N LYS A 8 3.28 -15.56 62.00
CA LYS A 8 2.18 -14.62 61.77
C LYS A 8 1.34 -15.15 60.63
N LYS A 9 0.05 -15.19 60.93
CA LYS A 9 -1.03 -15.72 60.11
C LYS A 9 -1.29 -14.81 58.90
N MET A 10 -2.02 -15.41 57.96
CA MET A 10 -3.08 -14.80 57.16
C MET A 10 -2.72 -14.02 55.89
N VAL A 11 -3.13 -14.64 54.78
CA VAL A 11 -4.06 -14.07 53.79
C VAL A 11 -3.62 -12.74 53.16
N ILE A 12 -2.91 -12.85 52.03
CA ILE A 12 -3.02 -11.89 50.92
C ILE A 12 -3.09 -12.69 49.61
N LEU A 13 -4.16 -13.48 49.46
CA LEU A 13 -4.67 -13.91 48.16
C LEU A 13 -5.87 -13.00 47.90
N GLY A 14 -5.74 -11.94 47.10
CA GLY A 14 -6.90 -11.07 46.88
C GLY A 14 -6.72 -9.71 46.20
N SER A 15 -5.57 -9.38 45.60
CA SER A 15 -5.36 -8.01 45.04
C SER A 15 -4.86 -7.93 43.59
N PHE A 16 -5.09 -8.96 42.76
CA PHE A 16 -4.76 -8.89 41.33
C PHE A 16 -5.97 -9.11 40.38
N VAL A 17 -7.20 -8.86 40.85
CA VAL A 17 -8.41 -9.00 40.02
C VAL A 17 -9.11 -7.65 39.74
N LEU A 18 -8.60 -6.51 40.25
CA LEU A 18 -9.22 -5.19 40.06
C LEU A 18 -8.46 -4.24 39.12
N LEU A 19 -7.62 -4.77 38.22
CA LEU A 19 -7.01 -3.98 37.13
C LEU A 19 -7.29 -4.58 35.73
N GLY A 20 -8.42 -5.27 35.59
CA GLY A 20 -8.86 -5.88 34.31
C GLY A 20 -10.22 -5.36 33.80
N ALA A 21 -10.81 -4.34 34.42
CA ALA A 21 -12.16 -3.86 34.12
C ALA A 21 -12.23 -2.54 33.31
N LEU A 22 -11.11 -2.05 32.78
CA LEU A 22 -11.05 -0.90 31.87
C LEU A 22 -10.24 -1.20 30.59
N GLY A 23 -9.92 -2.47 30.32
CA GLY A 23 -9.41 -2.91 29.03
C GLY A 23 -10.58 -3.03 28.06
N GLY A 24 -10.86 -1.94 27.36
CA GLY A 24 -12.00 -1.76 26.48
C GLY A 24 -12.32 -2.98 25.62
N ILE A 25 -13.62 -3.29 25.58
CA ILE A 25 -14.24 -4.10 24.55
C ILE A 25 -13.91 -3.41 23.22
N ALA A 26 -12.91 -3.90 22.51
CA ALA A 26 -12.69 -3.54 21.12
C ALA A 26 -13.81 -4.22 20.31
N THR A 27 -14.94 -3.54 20.19
CA THR A 27 -15.95 -3.86 19.18
C THR A 27 -15.28 -3.76 17.82
N ALA A 28 -15.17 -4.89 17.13
CA ALA A 28 -14.55 -5.04 15.82
C ALA A 28 -15.43 -4.45 14.68
N GLU A 29 -15.99 -3.26 14.85
CA GLU A 29 -16.83 -2.62 13.84
C GLU A 29 -16.10 -1.57 12.99
N ASP A 30 -14.91 -1.14 13.39
CA ASP A 30 -14.16 -0.12 12.67
C ASP A 30 -12.86 -0.72 12.09
N LEU A 31 -12.99 -1.58 11.08
CA LEU A 31 -11.91 -1.74 10.10
C LEU A 31 -11.89 -0.48 9.23
N ASP A 32 -11.43 0.61 9.84
CA ASP A 32 -11.13 1.87 9.18
C ASP A 32 -10.03 1.61 8.17
N PHE A 33 -10.43 1.39 6.92
CA PHE A 33 -9.51 1.45 5.79
C PHE A 33 -9.03 2.90 5.69
N SER A 34 -8.03 3.27 6.50
CA SER A 34 -7.65 4.67 6.65
C SER A 34 -7.31 5.27 5.28
N PRO A 35 -7.71 6.52 4.98
CA PRO A 35 -7.40 7.17 3.70
C PRO A 35 -5.91 7.17 3.33
N ARG A 36 -5.02 7.02 4.32
CA ARG A 36 -3.57 6.91 4.12
C ARG A 36 -3.18 5.60 3.40
N ALA A 37 -3.96 4.54 3.53
CA ALA A 37 -3.67 3.24 2.90
C ALA A 37 -3.96 3.21 1.38
N GLN A 38 -4.77 4.12 0.83
CA GLN A 38 -5.13 4.14 -0.60
C GLN A 38 -4.61 5.36 -1.37
N VAL A 39 -3.65 6.13 -0.85
CA VAL A 39 -3.13 7.34 -1.52
C VAL A 39 -2.61 7.03 -2.94
N PHE A 40 -2.15 5.80 -3.19
CA PHE A 40 -1.73 5.38 -4.52
C PHE A 40 -2.90 5.12 -5.50
N LEU A 41 -4.14 4.96 -5.02
CA LEU A 41 -5.37 4.77 -5.82
C LEU A 41 -6.15 6.08 -6.04
N LEU A 42 -5.49 7.24 -5.90
CA LEU A 42 -6.10 8.54 -6.10
C LEU A 42 -6.43 8.88 -7.56
N SER A 43 -5.91 8.14 -8.55
CA SER A 43 -6.25 8.31 -9.96
C SER A 43 -6.97 7.10 -10.54
N PRO A 44 -7.88 7.27 -11.51
CA PRO A 44 -8.60 6.15 -12.11
C PRO A 44 -7.65 5.19 -12.85
N LYS A 45 -6.57 5.72 -13.44
CA LYS A 45 -5.51 4.92 -14.04
C LYS A 45 -4.87 3.98 -13.01
N LYS A 46 -4.49 4.49 -11.83
CA LYS A 46 -3.88 3.66 -10.78
C LYS A 46 -4.86 2.64 -10.19
N THR A 47 -6.12 3.03 -10.04
CA THR A 47 -7.19 2.11 -9.65
C THR A 47 -7.37 1.00 -10.68
N PHE A 48 -7.35 1.32 -11.97
CA PHE A 48 -7.42 0.33 -13.04
C PHE A 48 -6.19 -0.60 -13.05
N GLU A 49 -4.99 -0.03 -12.92
CA GLU A 49 -3.74 -0.79 -12.82
C GLU A 49 -3.80 -1.80 -11.66
N TYR A 50 -4.34 -1.41 -10.52
CA TYR A 50 -4.40 -2.27 -9.35
C TYR A 50 -5.51 -3.32 -9.41
N TYR A 51 -6.76 -2.93 -9.71
CA TYR A 51 -7.92 -3.84 -9.62
C TYR A 51 -8.27 -4.53 -10.94
N CYS A 52 -8.08 -3.86 -12.08
CA CYS A 52 -8.62 -4.33 -13.37
C CYS A 52 -7.55 -4.98 -14.25
N SER A 53 -6.34 -4.40 -14.27
CA SER A 53 -5.24 -4.84 -15.12
C SER A 53 -4.72 -6.27 -14.85
N PRO A 54 -4.82 -6.83 -13.63
CA PRO A 54 -4.46 -8.23 -13.39
C PRO A 54 -5.15 -9.20 -14.36
N CYS A 55 -6.40 -8.92 -14.74
CA CYS A 55 -7.17 -9.73 -15.70
C CYS A 55 -7.28 -9.06 -17.09
N HIS A 56 -7.55 -7.75 -17.14
CA HIS A 56 -7.75 -7.03 -18.40
C HIS A 56 -6.45 -6.57 -19.08
N GLY A 57 -5.30 -6.72 -18.43
CA GLY A 57 -4.00 -6.28 -18.93
C GLY A 57 -3.76 -4.79 -18.73
N ALA A 58 -2.49 -4.39 -18.68
CA ALA A 58 -2.09 -2.99 -18.45
C ALA A 58 -2.64 -2.02 -19.51
N LYS A 59 -2.88 -2.51 -20.73
CA LYS A 59 -3.46 -1.74 -21.84
C LYS A 59 -4.95 -2.05 -22.07
N GLY A 60 -5.58 -2.86 -21.23
CA GLY A 60 -7.00 -3.23 -21.36
C GLY A 60 -7.31 -4.18 -22.51
N LYS A 61 -6.34 -4.99 -22.98
CA LYS A 61 -6.52 -5.91 -24.12
C LYS A 61 -7.21 -7.22 -23.77
N GLY A 62 -7.42 -7.50 -22.48
CA GLY A 62 -7.90 -8.80 -22.00
C GLY A 62 -6.77 -9.85 -21.88
N ASP A 63 -5.53 -9.40 -21.68
CA ASP A 63 -4.30 -10.19 -21.67
C ASP A 63 -3.49 -10.05 -20.36
N GLY A 64 -4.15 -9.76 -19.23
CA GLY A 64 -3.49 -9.55 -17.94
C GLY A 64 -2.81 -10.81 -17.39
N THR A 65 -1.84 -10.69 -16.47
CA THR A 65 -1.05 -11.86 -16.02
C THR A 65 -1.89 -12.96 -15.36
N PHE A 66 -3.02 -12.63 -14.71
CA PHE A 66 -3.94 -13.64 -14.15
C PHE A 66 -4.82 -14.32 -15.22
N PHE A 67 -4.69 -13.91 -16.49
CA PHE A 67 -5.23 -14.59 -17.67
C PHE A 67 -4.53 -15.93 -17.96
N THR A 68 -3.37 -16.22 -17.36
CA THR A 68 -2.64 -17.49 -17.57
C THR A 68 -3.38 -18.73 -17.06
N ILE A 69 -4.47 -18.54 -16.30
CA ILE A 69 -5.37 -19.61 -15.86
C ILE A 69 -6.67 -19.50 -16.67
N ASP A 70 -6.68 -20.03 -17.90
CA ASP A 70 -7.84 -20.43 -18.73
C ASP A 70 -9.24 -19.82 -18.42
N LEU A 71 -9.35 -18.51 -18.23
CA LEU A 71 -10.64 -17.86 -18.00
C LEU A 71 -11.49 -17.99 -19.27
N LYS A 72 -12.56 -18.79 -19.17
CA LYS A 72 -13.55 -19.00 -20.23
C LYS A 72 -14.90 -18.43 -19.76
N PRO A 73 -15.41 -17.35 -20.37
CA PRO A 73 -14.84 -16.58 -21.48
C PRO A 73 -13.68 -15.67 -21.05
N LYS A 74 -12.83 -15.30 -22.01
CA LYS A 74 -11.70 -14.37 -21.79
C LYS A 74 -12.19 -12.99 -21.33
N PRO A 75 -11.40 -12.27 -20.50
CA PRO A 75 -11.70 -10.87 -20.17
C PRO A 75 -11.85 -10.02 -21.43
N ARG A 76 -12.75 -9.02 -21.37
CA ARG A 76 -13.04 -8.18 -22.53
C ARG A 76 -11.82 -7.34 -22.93
N ASN A 77 -11.57 -7.27 -24.23
CA ASN A 77 -10.69 -6.29 -24.84
C ASN A 77 -11.40 -4.94 -24.93
N PHE A 78 -10.96 -3.96 -24.13
CA PHE A 78 -11.47 -2.59 -24.12
C PHE A 78 -10.96 -1.75 -25.29
N LEU A 79 -9.97 -2.21 -26.06
CA LEU A 79 -9.53 -1.54 -27.30
C LEU A 79 -10.42 -1.85 -28.51
N ASP A 80 -11.44 -2.68 -28.33
CA ASP A 80 -12.44 -3.01 -29.36
C ASP A 80 -13.50 -1.91 -29.44
N VAL A 81 -13.24 -0.92 -30.29
CA VAL A 81 -14.10 0.27 -30.46
C VAL A 81 -15.54 -0.12 -30.82
N GLU A 82 -15.72 -1.07 -31.75
CA GLU A 82 -17.05 -1.48 -32.21
C GLU A 82 -17.85 -2.18 -31.12
N TYR A 83 -17.19 -2.95 -30.26
CA TYR A 83 -17.84 -3.51 -29.08
C TYR A 83 -18.17 -2.42 -28.05
N MET A 84 -17.24 -1.52 -27.75
CA MET A 84 -17.40 -0.50 -26.71
C MET A 84 -18.45 0.57 -27.08
N LYS A 85 -18.66 0.85 -28.37
CA LYS A 85 -19.76 1.69 -28.87
C LYS A 85 -21.14 1.11 -28.56
N LYS A 86 -21.27 -0.22 -28.52
CA LYS A 86 -22.54 -0.92 -28.23
C LYS A 86 -22.86 -1.02 -26.74
N ARG A 87 -21.98 -0.51 -25.87
CA ARG A 87 -22.16 -0.53 -24.41
C ARG A 87 -22.47 0.88 -23.94
N THR A 88 -23.51 1.03 -23.13
CA THR A 88 -23.82 2.30 -22.46
C THR A 88 -22.94 2.49 -21.23
N ASP A 89 -22.78 3.73 -20.77
CA ASP A 89 -22.05 4.02 -19.53
C ASP A 89 -22.69 3.32 -18.34
N ASP A 90 -24.02 3.33 -18.25
CA ASP A 90 -24.75 2.66 -17.19
C ASP A 90 -24.49 1.15 -17.16
N GLN A 91 -24.39 0.49 -18.33
CA GLN A 91 -24.02 -0.92 -18.39
C GLN A 91 -22.60 -1.16 -17.86
N LEU A 92 -21.66 -0.27 -18.15
CA LEU A 92 -20.28 -0.38 -17.67
C LEU A 92 -20.20 -0.10 -16.16
N ILE A 93 -20.88 0.95 -15.67
CA ILE A 93 -20.98 1.29 -14.25
C ILE A 93 -21.59 0.12 -13.50
N LYS A 94 -22.72 -0.43 -13.97
CA LYS A 94 -23.40 -1.57 -13.37
C LYS A 94 -22.51 -2.81 -13.35
N SER A 95 -21.81 -3.10 -14.46
CA SER A 95 -20.87 -4.23 -14.52
C SER A 95 -19.70 -4.12 -13.54
N ILE A 96 -19.23 -2.91 -13.24
CA ILE A 96 -18.15 -2.70 -12.26
C ILE A 96 -18.73 -2.75 -10.84
N THR A 97 -19.90 -2.15 -10.62
CA THR A 97 -20.53 -2.06 -9.29
C THR A 97 -21.00 -3.43 -8.81
N ASP A 98 -21.76 -4.14 -9.65
CA ASP A 98 -22.47 -5.38 -9.30
C ASP A 98 -21.80 -6.63 -9.89
N GLY A 99 -20.69 -6.47 -10.62
CA GLY A 99 -20.00 -7.55 -11.33
C GLY A 99 -20.64 -7.86 -12.68
N SER A 100 -19.91 -8.61 -13.51
CA SER A 100 -20.30 -8.83 -14.92
C SER A 100 -21.55 -9.70 -15.09
N LYS A 101 -21.91 -10.52 -14.09
CA LYS A 101 -23.15 -11.30 -14.11
C LYS A 101 -24.40 -10.41 -14.15
N ALA A 102 -24.32 -9.22 -13.54
CA ALA A 102 -25.44 -8.30 -13.39
C ALA A 102 -25.82 -7.56 -14.69
N VAL A 103 -25.10 -7.82 -15.78
CA VAL A 103 -25.34 -7.32 -17.14
C VAL A 103 -25.33 -8.46 -18.16
N ASP A 104 -25.75 -9.66 -17.73
CA ASP A 104 -25.88 -10.87 -18.55
C ASP A 104 -24.56 -11.22 -19.27
N LYS A 105 -23.46 -11.19 -18.52
CA LYS A 105 -22.14 -11.69 -18.92
C LYS A 105 -21.67 -12.76 -17.94
N SER A 106 -20.42 -13.23 -18.09
CA SER A 106 -19.83 -14.21 -17.19
C SER A 106 -19.84 -13.70 -15.74
N ASN A 107 -19.71 -14.60 -14.78
CA ASN A 107 -19.58 -14.29 -13.36
C ASN A 107 -18.12 -14.07 -12.91
N LEU A 108 -17.18 -13.95 -13.86
CA LEU A 108 -15.75 -13.93 -13.57
C LEU A 108 -15.21 -12.55 -13.17
N CYS A 109 -15.88 -11.45 -13.55
CA CYS A 109 -15.55 -10.13 -13.05
C CYS A 109 -16.35 -9.87 -11.76
N PRO A 110 -15.69 -9.77 -10.59
CA PRO A 110 -16.37 -9.60 -9.31
C PRO A 110 -17.01 -8.20 -9.18
N PRO A 111 -17.97 -8.03 -8.26
CA PRO A 111 -18.52 -6.73 -7.90
C PRO A 111 -17.51 -5.87 -7.14
N TRP A 112 -17.39 -4.59 -7.50
CA TRP A 112 -16.50 -3.63 -6.85
C TRP A 112 -17.23 -2.52 -6.09
N GLY A 113 -18.57 -2.50 -6.09
CA GLY A 113 -19.37 -1.43 -5.48
C GLY A 113 -19.18 -1.24 -3.97
N LYS A 114 -18.68 -2.27 -3.26
CA LYS A 114 -18.33 -2.18 -1.82
C LYS A 114 -16.88 -1.78 -1.56
N THR A 115 -16.03 -1.77 -2.60
CA THR A 115 -14.59 -1.47 -2.52
C THR A 115 -14.28 -0.09 -3.08
N LEU A 116 -15.00 0.32 -4.13
CA LEU A 116 -14.79 1.58 -4.83
C LEU A 116 -16.01 2.48 -4.64
N SER A 117 -15.77 3.77 -4.40
CA SER A 117 -16.83 4.76 -4.38
C SER A 117 -17.49 4.89 -5.76
N GLU A 118 -18.76 5.28 -5.79
CA GLU A 118 -19.49 5.53 -7.04
C GLU A 118 -18.75 6.53 -7.95
N LYS A 119 -18.19 7.59 -7.36
CA LYS A 119 -17.35 8.55 -8.06
C LYS A 119 -16.18 7.87 -8.76
N ARG A 120 -15.44 6.99 -8.05
CA ARG A 120 -14.30 6.27 -8.63
C ARG A 120 -14.74 5.32 -9.75
N ILE A 121 -15.89 4.67 -9.60
CA ILE A 121 -16.44 3.78 -10.64
C ILE A 121 -16.75 4.57 -11.92
N LYS A 122 -17.38 5.74 -11.80
CA LYS A 122 -17.64 6.64 -12.94
C LYS A 122 -16.33 7.09 -13.62
N GLU A 123 -15.33 7.47 -12.84
CA GLU A 123 -14.01 7.86 -13.35
C GLU A 123 -13.29 6.67 -14.03
N LEU A 124 -13.46 5.45 -13.52
CA LEU A 124 -12.94 4.23 -14.17
C LEU A 124 -13.60 3.98 -15.51
N VAL A 125 -14.92 4.17 -15.64
CA VAL A 125 -15.62 4.02 -16.92
C VAL A 125 -15.09 5.03 -17.94
N ALA A 126 -14.90 6.29 -17.55
CA ALA A 126 -14.26 7.30 -18.41
C ALA A 126 -12.85 6.88 -18.84
N TYR A 127 -12.03 6.37 -17.90
CA TYR A 127 -10.69 5.86 -18.21
C TYR A 127 -10.74 4.67 -19.18
N ILE A 128 -11.62 3.68 -18.96
CA ILE A 128 -11.80 2.53 -19.83
C ILE A 128 -12.19 2.96 -21.25
N ARG A 129 -13.09 3.94 -21.41
CA ARG A 129 -13.45 4.48 -22.73
C ARG A 129 -12.25 5.10 -23.43
N SER A 130 -11.43 5.84 -22.70
CA SER A 130 -10.21 6.48 -23.25
C SER A 130 -9.22 5.46 -23.85
N LEU A 131 -9.22 4.20 -23.38
CA LEU A 131 -8.34 3.16 -23.91
C LEU A 131 -8.68 2.84 -25.38
N SER A 132 -9.97 2.80 -25.73
CA SER A 132 -10.40 2.55 -27.11
C SER A 132 -10.09 3.71 -28.05
N ALA A 133 -10.17 4.95 -27.56
CA ALA A 133 -9.82 6.16 -28.30
C ALA A 133 -8.32 6.23 -28.62
N GLN A 134 -7.45 5.83 -27.68
CA GLN A 134 -5.99 5.83 -27.87
C GLN A 134 -5.49 4.84 -28.95
N LYS A 135 -6.29 3.84 -29.36
CA LYS A 135 -5.95 2.97 -30.50
C LYS A 135 -6.19 3.68 -31.84
N ALA A 136 -7.11 4.64 -31.88
CA ALA A 136 -7.42 5.41 -33.07
C ALA A 136 -6.40 6.54 -33.33
N GLU A 137 -5.67 6.98 -32.29
CA GLU A 137 -4.60 7.96 -32.40
C GLU A 137 -3.24 7.36 -32.02
N LYS A 138 -2.42 6.99 -33.01
CA LYS A 138 -1.00 7.30 -32.92
C LYS A 138 -0.35 7.37 -34.31
N PRO A 139 0.57 8.32 -34.60
CA PRO A 139 1.17 9.29 -33.67
C PRO A 139 1.27 10.74 -34.22
N VAL A 140 0.75 11.74 -33.53
CA VAL A 140 1.25 13.13 -33.64
C VAL A 140 1.12 13.81 -32.27
N VAL A 141 2.12 14.62 -31.92
CA VAL A 141 2.44 15.27 -30.63
C VAL A 141 2.77 14.29 -29.49
N ALA A 142 4.03 14.03 -29.13
CA ALA A 142 5.13 14.97 -28.96
C ALA A 142 4.68 16.30 -28.33
N ALA A 143 4.00 16.21 -27.20
CA ALA A 143 4.20 17.17 -26.11
C ALA A 143 5.15 16.45 -25.13
N LYS A 144 6.38 16.86 -24.80
CA LYS A 144 6.97 18.19 -24.70
C LYS A 144 5.96 19.24 -24.25
N GLU A 145 5.63 19.21 -22.97
CA GLU A 145 6.16 20.25 -22.08
C GLU A 145 6.06 19.86 -20.59
N ALA A 146 7.15 20.20 -19.89
CA ALA A 146 7.31 20.39 -18.45
C ALA A 146 6.82 19.30 -17.48
N VAL A 147 7.62 18.25 -17.31
CA VAL A 147 8.01 17.85 -15.95
C VAL A 147 9.47 18.27 -15.78
N ALA A 148 9.65 19.57 -15.56
CA ALA A 148 10.88 20.04 -14.96
C ALA A 148 10.95 19.44 -13.54
N GLU A 149 12.05 18.71 -13.33
CA GLU A 149 12.71 18.56 -12.03
C GLU A 149 11.94 17.87 -10.89
N VAL A 150 12.02 16.53 -10.84
CA VAL A 150 12.16 15.83 -9.55
C VAL A 150 13.26 14.78 -9.68
N LYS A 151 14.51 15.21 -9.84
CA LYS A 151 15.70 14.34 -9.73
C LYS A 151 16.62 14.69 -8.56
N LYS A 152 16.23 15.63 -7.68
CA LYS A 152 17.11 16.13 -6.61
C LYS A 152 16.73 15.75 -5.17
N SER A 153 15.65 15.01 -4.95
CA SER A 153 15.25 14.59 -3.58
C SER A 153 15.92 13.28 -3.10
N SER A 154 16.40 12.43 -4.02
CA SER A 154 17.04 11.15 -3.67
C SER A 154 18.51 11.32 -3.25
N ALA A 155 19.26 12.16 -3.96
CA ALA A 155 20.66 12.44 -3.62
C ALA A 155 20.80 13.16 -2.27
N PHE A 156 19.91 14.13 -1.97
CA PHE A 156 19.96 14.90 -0.74
C PHE A 156 19.66 14.07 0.53
N LYS A 157 18.72 13.13 0.45
CA LYS A 157 18.39 12.25 1.58
C LYS A 157 19.48 11.20 1.84
N SER A 158 20.22 10.79 0.82
CA SER A 158 21.35 9.87 0.96
C SER A 158 22.54 10.57 1.63
N SER A 159 22.86 11.80 1.24
CA SER A 159 24.01 12.56 1.79
C SER A 159 23.87 12.86 3.28
N VAL A 160 22.67 13.16 3.78
CA VAL A 160 22.45 13.42 5.23
C VAL A 160 22.62 12.13 6.06
N ARG A 161 22.26 10.97 5.52
CA ARG A 161 22.43 9.67 6.20
C ARG A 161 23.90 9.29 6.36
N TRP A 162 24.72 9.56 5.34
CA TRP A 162 26.16 9.29 5.40
C TRP A 162 26.90 10.26 6.33
N LEU A 163 26.52 11.54 6.36
CA LEU A 163 27.10 12.51 7.30
C LEU A 163 26.84 12.11 8.76
N PHE A 164 25.62 11.68 9.08
CA PHE A 164 25.28 11.25 10.44
C PHE A 164 26.10 10.02 10.88
N LEU A 165 26.30 9.05 9.98
CA LEU A 165 27.12 7.88 10.26
C LEU A 165 28.60 8.23 10.46
N ILE A 166 29.15 9.15 9.66
CA ILE A 166 30.55 9.59 9.77
C ILE A 166 30.79 10.33 11.09
N VAL A 167 29.86 11.18 11.54
CA VAL A 167 29.98 11.89 12.81
C VAL A 167 29.96 10.91 13.98
N ILE A 168 29.07 9.91 13.96
CA ILE A 168 29.01 8.89 15.01
C ILE A 168 30.30 8.06 15.06
N THR A 169 30.82 7.61 13.91
CA THR A 169 32.05 6.81 13.89
C THR A 169 33.27 7.61 14.36
N LEU A 170 33.38 8.89 13.99
CA LEU A 170 34.44 9.76 14.49
C LEU A 170 34.35 10.00 16.00
N ALA A 171 33.15 10.22 16.54
CA ALA A 171 32.96 10.39 17.98
C ALA A 171 33.38 9.14 18.77
N LEU A 172 33.00 7.95 18.29
CA LEU A 172 33.41 6.68 18.90
C LEU A 172 34.92 6.45 18.79
N ALA A 173 35.53 6.78 17.65
CA ALA A 173 36.98 6.63 17.46
C ALA A 173 37.78 7.56 18.37
N VAL A 174 37.37 8.82 18.53
CA VAL A 174 38.03 9.78 19.43
C VAL A 174 37.89 9.33 20.89
N GLY A 175 36.72 8.84 21.30
CA GLY A 175 36.51 8.27 22.63
C GLY A 175 37.43 7.08 22.90
N ALA A 176 37.52 6.14 21.95
CA ALA A 176 38.39 4.97 22.06
C ALA A 176 39.87 5.36 22.15
N ILE A 177 40.33 6.33 21.35
CA ILE A 177 41.72 6.82 21.38
C ILE A 177 42.04 7.52 22.70
N GLY A 178 41.07 8.26 23.28
CA GLY A 178 41.20 8.91 24.58
C GLY A 178 41.47 7.89 25.70
N GLU A 179 40.63 6.86 25.79
CA GLU A 179 40.79 5.78 26.75
C GLU A 179 42.10 5.00 26.53
N TRP A 180 42.48 4.74 25.28
CA TRP A 180 43.75 4.09 24.96
C TRP A 180 44.98 4.88 25.42
N LYS A 181 44.96 6.21 25.27
CA LYS A 181 46.05 7.09 25.74
C LYS A 181 46.11 7.12 27.27
N LYS A 182 44.97 7.05 27.94
CA LYS A 182 44.89 7.00 29.41
C LYS A 182 45.48 5.69 29.93
N LEU A 183 45.03 4.55 29.42
CA LEU A 183 45.55 3.22 29.79
C LEU A 183 47.05 3.09 29.53
N ARG A 184 47.56 3.64 28.42
CA ARG A 184 49.00 3.65 28.11
C ARG A 184 49.83 4.45 29.12
N LYS A 185 49.32 5.58 29.61
CA LYS A 185 50.01 6.37 30.64
C LYS A 185 50.04 5.61 31.97
N GLU A 186 48.93 4.99 32.35
CA GLU A 186 48.83 4.18 33.57
C GLU A 186 49.74 2.94 33.53
N SER A 187 49.94 2.31 32.35
CA SER A 187 50.86 1.18 32.20
C SER A 187 52.34 1.56 32.22
N LEU A 188 52.69 2.80 31.88
CA LEU A 188 54.08 3.30 31.91
C LEU A 188 54.50 3.79 33.31
N GLN A 189 53.55 3.93 34.23
CA GLN A 189 53.77 4.34 35.63
C GLN A 189 53.77 3.16 36.62
N ARG A 190 53.54 1.94 36.14
CA ARG A 190 53.76 0.69 36.89
C ARG A 190 55.10 0.09 36.52
#